data_AF-A0AAD9BBP6-F1
#
_entry.id   AF-A0AAD9BBP6-F1
#
_cell.length_a   1.000
_cell.length_b   1.000
_cell.length_c   1.000
_cell.angle_alpha   90.00
_cell.angle_beta   90.00
_cell.angle_gamma   90.00
#
_symmetry.space_group_name_H-M   'P 1'
#
loop_
_entity.id
_entity.type
_entity.pdbx_description
1 polymer ?
#
loop_
_entity_poly.entity_id
_entity_poly.type
_entity_poly.pdbx_seq_one_letter_code
_entity_poly.pdbx_strand_id
1 'polypeptide(L)'
;MWLCATCAFLGLLFLTVFDSSECLQTAVRPDKGSTVTVSTELSLDQCAVCTVSGVNDTQTSCHSSLALVPEEEVKLLLNCSQPVEQGYTVTIASIIECTKDACSPATVQPQPSILTGSAGPSPGS
;
A
#
# COMPACT_ATOMS: atom_id res chain seq x y z
N MET A 1 -12.95 -49.15 2.30
CA MET A 1 -13.39 -47.92 1.60
C MET A 1 -12.99 -46.73 2.48
N TRP A 2 -11.69 -46.42 2.54
CA TRP A 2 -11.11 -45.40 3.43
C TRP A 2 -10.45 -44.29 2.60
N LEU A 3 -11.16 -43.86 1.55
CA LEU A 3 -10.63 -42.97 0.50
C LEU A 3 -11.46 -41.69 0.33
N CYS A 4 -12.55 -41.49 1.10
CA CYS A 4 -13.38 -40.27 1.01
C CYS A 4 -13.07 -39.22 2.09
N ALA A 5 -12.39 -39.60 3.19
CA ALA A 5 -12.14 -38.69 4.31
C ALA A 5 -10.99 -37.70 4.03
N THR A 6 -10.05 -38.06 3.16
CA THR A 6 -8.88 -37.22 2.83
C THR A 6 -9.20 -36.11 1.83
N CYS A 7 -10.16 -36.31 0.93
CA CYS A 7 -10.56 -35.28 -0.05
C CYS A 7 -11.26 -34.08 0.61
N ALA A 8 -12.09 -34.33 1.63
CA ALA A 8 -12.75 -33.25 2.38
C ALA A 8 -11.76 -32.40 3.18
N PHE A 9 -10.73 -33.04 3.75
CA PHE A 9 -9.68 -32.35 4.51
C PHE A 9 -8.77 -31.50 3.63
N LEU A 10 -8.42 -31.95 2.41
CA LEU A 10 -7.68 -31.13 1.46
C LEU A 10 -8.49 -29.90 1.00
N GLY A 11 -9.79 -30.06 0.73
CA GLY A 11 -10.66 -28.93 0.38
C GLY A 11 -10.77 -27.87 1.48
N LEU A 12 -10.84 -28.30 2.75
CA LEU A 12 -10.82 -27.41 3.91
C LEU A 12 -9.50 -26.64 4.07
N LEU A 13 -8.36 -27.26 3.72
CA LEU A 13 -7.05 -26.62 3.82
C LEU A 13 -6.83 -25.52 2.77
N PHE A 14 -7.49 -25.60 1.62
CA PHE A 14 -7.43 -24.56 0.58
C PHE A 14 -8.33 -23.35 0.88
N LEU A 15 -9.42 -23.52 1.65
CA LEU A 15 -10.33 -22.42 1.98
C LEU A 15 -9.80 -21.45 3.04
N THR A 16 -8.81 -21.86 3.85
CA THR A 16 -8.23 -20.99 4.88
C THR A 16 -7.13 -20.06 4.38
N VAL A 17 -6.80 -20.09 3.08
CA VAL A 17 -5.68 -19.31 2.51
C VAL A 17 -6.10 -17.93 2.00
N PHE A 18 -7.39 -17.70 1.71
CA PHE A 18 -7.85 -16.48 1.02
C PHE A 18 -8.56 -15.45 1.91
N ASP A 19 -8.58 -15.63 3.24
CA ASP A 19 -9.17 -14.68 4.20
C ASP A 19 -8.10 -13.85 4.91
N SER A 20 -7.00 -13.50 4.22
CA SER A 20 -6.09 -12.48 4.71
C SER A 20 -6.58 -11.13 4.18
N SER A 21 -7.42 -10.45 4.96
CA SER A 21 -7.50 -8.98 4.88
C SER A 21 -6.12 -8.46 5.29
N GLU A 22 -5.21 -8.31 4.33
CA GLU A 22 -3.81 -8.01 4.61
C GLU A 22 -3.71 -6.55 5.07
N CYS A 23 -3.73 -6.35 6.38
CA CYS A 23 -3.33 -5.08 6.98
C CYS A 23 -1.85 -4.85 6.65
N LEU A 24 -1.57 -3.91 5.74
CA LEU A 24 -0.21 -3.60 5.33
C LEU A 24 0.29 -2.37 6.11
N GLN A 25 1.38 -2.55 6.86
CA GLN A 25 2.08 -1.44 7.48
C GLN A 25 3.33 -1.09 6.66
N THR A 26 3.48 0.18 6.30
CA THR A 26 4.63 0.67 5.51
C THR A 26 5.07 2.05 6.00
N ALA A 27 6.33 2.40 5.75
CA ALA A 27 6.86 3.73 6.01
C ALA A 27 7.07 4.46 4.68
N VAL A 28 6.51 5.67 4.58
CA VAL A 28 6.60 6.49 3.37
C VAL A 28 7.21 7.82 3.73
N ARG A 29 8.25 8.20 2.99
CA ARG A 29 8.88 9.51 3.08
C ARG A 29 8.83 10.16 1.70
N PRO A 30 7.91 11.10 1.44
CA PRO A 30 7.85 11.78 0.17
C PRO A 30 9.11 12.61 -0.07
N ASP A 31 9.59 12.62 -1.31
CA ASP A 31 10.76 13.41 -1.68
C ASP A 31 10.48 14.91 -1.63
N LYS A 32 11.54 15.72 -1.51
CA LYS A 32 11.42 17.18 -1.55
C LYS A 32 10.72 17.63 -2.84
N GLY A 33 9.73 18.53 -2.70
CA GLY A 33 8.95 19.03 -3.83
C GLY A 33 8.00 18.00 -4.42
N SER A 34 7.79 16.85 -3.75
CA SER A 34 6.82 15.83 -4.12
C SER A 34 5.79 15.67 -3.01
N THR A 35 4.51 15.76 -3.37
CA THR A 35 3.38 15.47 -2.49
C THR A 35 2.82 14.10 -2.85
N VAL A 36 2.70 13.22 -1.87
CA VAL A 36 2.07 11.91 -2.04
C VAL A 36 0.71 11.94 -1.35
N THR A 37 -0.33 11.52 -2.07
CA THR A 37 -1.67 11.32 -1.51
C THR A 37 -2.05 9.86 -1.64
N VAL A 38 -2.44 9.24 -0.54
CA VAL A 38 -2.98 7.88 -0.52
C VAL A 38 -4.46 7.99 -0.21
N SER A 39 -5.31 7.45 -1.07
CA SER A 39 -6.76 7.50 -0.90
C SER A 39 -7.43 6.18 -1.27
N THR A 40 -8.66 6.02 -0.82
CA THR A 40 -9.57 4.95 -1.22
C THR A 40 -10.93 5.54 -1.58
N GLU A 41 -11.57 4.98 -2.59
CA GLU A 41 -12.94 5.33 -3.00
C GLU A 41 -13.99 4.59 -2.16
N LEU A 42 -13.56 3.63 -1.34
CA LEU A 42 -14.42 2.87 -0.45
C LEU A 42 -14.71 3.65 0.83
N SER A 43 -15.81 3.30 1.50
CA SER A 43 -16.14 3.87 2.81
C SER A 43 -15.08 3.53 3.84
N LEU A 44 -14.87 4.41 4.83
CA LEU A 44 -13.86 4.25 5.89
C LEU A 44 -13.97 2.90 6.63
N ASP A 45 -15.19 2.37 6.76
CA ASP A 45 -15.46 1.08 7.42
C ASP A 45 -15.01 -0.14 6.59
N GLN A 46 -14.82 0.04 5.28
CA GLN A 46 -14.37 -1.00 4.35
C GLN A 46 -12.87 -0.90 4.09
N CYS A 47 -12.38 0.32 3.86
CA CYS A 47 -10.95 0.60 3.68
C CYS A 47 -10.57 1.94 4.30
N ALA A 48 -9.42 1.96 4.97
CA ALA A 48 -8.91 3.14 5.66
C ALA A 48 -7.39 3.25 5.52
N VAL A 49 -6.93 4.46 5.24
CA VAL A 49 -5.53 4.85 5.32
C VAL A 49 -5.30 5.45 6.69
N CYS A 50 -4.46 4.82 7.50
CA CYS A 50 -4.21 5.27 8.86
C CYS A 50 -2.74 5.69 9.05
N THR A 51 -2.51 6.74 9.84
CA THR A 51 -1.18 7.06 10.37
C THR A 51 -0.99 6.41 11.72
N VAL A 52 0.23 5.93 11.99
CA VAL A 52 0.62 5.33 13.26
C VAL A 52 1.68 6.20 13.92
N SER A 53 1.46 6.55 15.18
CA SER A 53 2.28 7.50 15.95
C SER A 53 2.27 7.18 17.46
N GLY A 54 2.94 8.02 18.24
CA GLY A 54 3.04 7.87 19.70
C GLY A 54 4.16 6.92 20.13
N VAL A 55 4.38 6.84 21.45
CA VAL A 55 5.38 5.92 22.01
C VAL A 55 4.86 4.50 21.83
N ASN A 56 5.65 3.65 21.17
CA ASN A 56 5.30 2.27 20.81
C ASN A 56 4.10 2.14 19.85
N ASP A 57 3.92 3.10 18.92
CA ASP A 57 2.93 2.95 17.83
C ASP A 57 1.48 2.77 18.35
N THR A 58 1.17 3.42 19.48
CA THR A 58 -0.11 3.26 20.21
C THR A 58 -1.23 4.17 19.69
N GLN A 59 -0.91 5.20 18.93
CA GLN A 59 -1.88 6.16 18.43
C GLN A 59 -2.07 6.00 16.92
N THR A 60 -3.31 5.72 16.52
CA THR A 60 -3.69 5.53 15.12
C THR A 60 -4.75 6.55 14.71
N SER A 61 -4.58 7.23 13.58
CA SER A 61 -5.57 8.14 13.00
C SER A 61 -5.90 7.74 11.56
N CYS A 62 -7.17 7.47 11.28
CA CYS A 62 -7.62 6.89 10.01
C CYS A 62 -8.47 7.84 9.18
N HIS A 63 -8.23 7.85 7.88
CA HIS A 63 -8.90 8.70 6.89
C HIS A 63 -9.13 7.92 5.59
N SER A 64 -10.11 8.35 4.77
CA SER A 64 -10.29 7.81 3.41
C SER A 64 -9.29 8.39 2.41
N SER A 65 -8.70 9.55 2.73
CA SER A 65 -7.67 10.22 1.95
C SER A 65 -6.68 10.89 2.89
N LEU A 66 -5.39 10.70 2.63
CA LEU A 66 -4.30 11.24 3.42
C LEU A 66 -3.21 11.80 2.49
N ALA A 67 -2.94 13.09 2.60
CA ALA A 67 -1.80 13.73 1.98
C ALA A 67 -0.59 13.68 2.93
N LEU A 68 0.54 13.21 2.43
CA LEU A 68 1.79 13.10 3.17
C LEU A 68 2.62 14.37 2.97
N VAL A 69 3.22 14.83 4.07
CA VAL A 69 4.09 16.00 4.06
C VAL A 69 5.44 15.63 3.42
N PRO A 70 5.98 16.46 2.50
CA PRO A 70 7.30 16.25 1.93
C PRO A 70 8.40 16.17 2.99
N GLU A 71 9.38 15.30 2.75
CA GLU A 71 10.58 15.10 3.56
C GLU A 71 10.35 14.51 4.96
N GLU A 72 9.10 14.34 5.38
CA GLU A 72 8.69 13.71 6.64
C GLU A 72 8.38 12.22 6.42
N GLU A 73 8.98 11.34 7.23
CA GLU A 73 8.66 9.93 7.21
C GLU A 73 7.41 9.66 8.04
N VAL A 74 6.41 9.03 7.43
CA VAL A 74 5.14 8.69 8.08
C VAL A 74 4.94 7.18 8.00
N LYS A 75 4.62 6.57 9.15
CA LYS A 75 4.17 5.18 9.21
C LYS A 75 2.69 5.13 8.85
N LEU A 76 2.38 4.40 7.79
CA LEU A 76 1.03 4.13 7.33
C LEU A 76 0.61 2.70 7.68
N LEU A 77 -0.65 2.57 8.06
CA LEU A 77 -1.36 1.31 8.18
C LEU A 77 -2.52 1.34 7.20
N LEU A 78 -2.47 0.46 6.20
CA LEU A 78 -3.53 0.26 5.23
C LEU A 78 -4.39 -0.89 5.72
N ASN A 79 -5.64 -0.59 6.06
CA ASN A 79 -6.60 -1.59 6.53
C ASN A 79 -7.78 -1.65 5.56
N CYS A 80 -7.86 -2.71 4.76
CA CYS A 80 -8.84 -2.85 3.70
C CYS A 80 -9.27 -4.30 3.55
N SER A 81 -10.54 -4.52 3.27
CA SER A 81 -11.05 -5.85 2.93
C SER A 81 -10.63 -6.32 1.53
N GLN A 82 -10.16 -5.39 0.68
CA GLN A 82 -9.65 -5.68 -0.65
C GLN A 82 -8.12 -5.71 -0.65
N PRO A 83 -7.50 -6.44 -1.60
CA PRO A 83 -6.06 -6.34 -1.85
C PRO A 83 -5.60 -4.90 -2.02
N VAL A 84 -4.40 -4.57 -1.51
CA VAL A 84 -3.87 -3.21 -1.46
C VAL A 84 -3.79 -2.59 -2.87
N GLU A 85 -3.50 -3.39 -3.88
CA GLU A 85 -3.39 -2.98 -5.29
C GLU A 85 -4.72 -2.52 -5.89
N GLN A 86 -5.84 -2.85 -5.26
CA GLN A 86 -7.20 -2.60 -5.75
C GLN A 86 -7.95 -1.62 -4.84
N GLY A 87 -7.68 -1.65 -3.54
CA GLY A 87 -8.38 -0.84 -2.55
C GLY A 87 -7.87 0.60 -2.43
N TYR A 88 -6.67 0.90 -2.94
CA TYR A 88 -6.03 2.20 -2.76
C TYR A 88 -5.54 2.82 -4.07
N THR A 89 -5.66 4.15 -4.15
CA THR A 89 -5.07 4.98 -5.18
C THR A 89 -3.95 5.81 -4.57
N VAL A 90 -2.77 5.76 -5.19
CA VAL A 90 -1.61 6.55 -4.79
C VAL A 90 -1.35 7.60 -5.85
N THR A 91 -1.51 8.86 -5.48
CA THR A 91 -1.25 10.02 -6.36
C THR A 91 0.04 10.69 -5.94
N ILE A 92 0.99 10.80 -6.87
CA ILE A 92 2.27 11.48 -6.65
C ILE A 92 2.29 12.74 -7.51
N ALA A 93 2.32 13.91 -6.88
CA ALA A 93 2.42 15.21 -7.53
C ALA A 93 3.80 15.81 -7.24
N SER A 94 4.64 15.98 -8.26
CA SER A 94 6.01 16.48 -8.12
C SER A 94 6.22 17.79 -8.88
N ILE A 95 6.97 18.70 -8.28
CA ILE A 95 7.42 19.93 -8.92
C ILE A 95 8.64 19.60 -9.79
N ILE A 96 8.57 19.96 -11.07
CA ILE A 96 9.68 19.85 -12.02
C ILE A 96 10.13 21.26 -12.39
N GLU A 97 11.34 21.61 -12.00
CA GLU A 97 11.94 22.90 -12.35
C GLU A 97 12.66 22.79 -13.68
N CYS A 98 12.25 23.59 -14.66
CA CYS A 98 12.85 23.62 -15.98
C CYS A 98 13.62 24.92 -16.23
N THR A 99 14.84 24.77 -16.72
CA THR A 99 15.64 25.81 -17.36
C THR A 99 15.52 25.69 -18.88
N LYS A 100 16.11 26.64 -19.62
CA LYS A 100 16.14 26.59 -21.09
C LYS A 100 16.74 25.29 -21.63
N ASP A 101 17.68 24.69 -20.91
CA ASP A 101 18.51 23.59 -21.40
C ASP A 101 18.21 22.25 -20.71
N ALA A 102 17.58 22.26 -19.52
CA ALA A 102 17.28 21.03 -18.78
C ALA A 102 16.15 21.20 -17.74
N CYS A 103 15.46 20.10 -17.42
CA CYS A 103 14.50 20.01 -16.31
C CYS A 103 15.04 19.11 -15.19
N SER A 104 14.71 19.46 -13.95
CA SER A 104 15.07 18.70 -12.75
C SER A 104 13.86 18.57 -11.81
N PRO A 105 13.43 17.34 -11.47
CA PRO A 105 13.88 16.05 -12.03
C PRO A 105 13.39 15.85 -13.49
N ALA A 106 14.13 15.08 -14.29
CA ALA A 106 13.79 14.85 -15.69
C ALA A 106 12.51 13.98 -15.88
N THR A 107 12.19 13.15 -14.88
CA THR A 107 11.02 12.27 -14.87
C THR A 107 10.45 12.16 -13.46
N VAL A 108 9.13 12.01 -13.34
CA VAL A 108 8.48 11.65 -12.07
C VAL A 108 8.80 10.18 -11.79
N GLN A 109 9.58 9.92 -10.73
CA GLN A 109 9.91 8.56 -10.34
C GLN A 109 8.82 8.03 -9.40
N PRO A 110 8.13 6.92 -9.73
CA PRO A 110 7.21 6.30 -8.77
C PRO A 110 8.01 5.87 -7.54
N GLN A 111 7.57 6.28 -6.35
CA GLN A 111 8.30 5.97 -5.12
C GLN A 111 8.29 4.45 -4.88
N PRO A 112 9.46 3.79 -4.81
CA PRO A 112 9.55 2.33 -4.73
C PRO A 112 8.96 1.77 -3.43
N SER A 113 8.94 2.57 -2.36
CA SER A 113 8.52 2.16 -1.01
C SER A 113 7.03 1.85 -0.88
N ILE A 114 6.19 2.32 -1.81
CA ILE A 114 4.73 2.17 -1.75
C ILE A 114 4.27 0.90 -2.50
N LEU A 115 5.05 0.40 -3.46
CA LEU A 115 4.61 -0.62 -4.42
C LEU A 115 5.33 -1.97 -4.29
N THR A 116 6.13 -2.19 -3.25
CA THR A 116 6.85 -3.47 -3.10
C THR A 116 6.00 -4.50 -2.33
N GLY A 117 4.92 -4.97 -2.97
CA GLY A 117 4.39 -6.31 -2.73
C GLY A 117 5.32 -7.32 -3.44
N SER A 118 5.74 -8.37 -2.75
CA SER A 118 6.79 -9.30 -3.21
C SER A 118 6.54 -9.82 -4.63
N ALA A 119 7.33 -9.32 -5.59
CA ALA A 119 7.37 -9.85 -6.94
C ALA A 119 7.90 -11.29 -6.90
N GLY A 120 7.00 -12.26 -7.06
CA GLY A 120 7.37 -13.63 -7.41
C GLY A 120 8.06 -13.66 -8.77
N PRO A 121 9.04 -14.57 -8.98
CA PRO A 121 9.80 -14.61 -10.22
C PRO A 121 8.91 -14.97 -11.41
N SER A 122 8.92 -14.14 -12.46
CA SER A 122 8.35 -14.48 -13.77
C SER A 122 9.07 -15.72 -14.33
N PRO A 123 8.34 -16.74 -14.83
CA PRO A 123 8.96 -17.82 -15.57
C PRO A 123 9.44 -17.26 -16.91
N GLY A 124 10.75 -17.40 -17.16
CA GLY A 124 11.39 -17.06 -18.41
C GLY A 124 10.88 -17.90 -19.58
N SER A 125 11.04 -17.32 -20.78
CA SER A 125 10.74 -17.87 -22.10
C SER A 125 11.38 -19.22 -22.41
#